data_AF-A0A961IRA4-F1
#
_entry.id   AF-A0A961IRA4-F1
#
_cell.length_a   1.000
_cell.length_b   1.000
_cell.length_c   1.000
_cell.angle_alpha   90.00
_cell.angle_beta   90.00
_cell.angle_gamma   90.00
#
_symmetry.space_group_name_H-M   'P 1'
#
loop_
_entity.id
_entity.type
_entity.pdbx_description
1 polymer ?
#
loop_
_entity_poly.entity_id
_entity_poly.type
_entity_poly.pdbx_seq_one_letter_code
_entity_poly.pdbx_strand_id
1 'polypeptide(L)'
;MNARPPGESRRPHYGPAALAERLKEAGLELTDHQLQQLWAFHTMLRRENAELNLTRIHNFDRMVRKHYVDSMLPATILEKHGIVMPDHILDLGTGPGFPGIPLAIFRPDLNWILADGRAKRTDFVARALKNAGIGNATAHTGKIGSESDVTVGAVITRAVEHMSRTADRVAHLLGEGGLLIFMKGPGCEPELEEMLGSRSGSYRLVLNHAYCLPHSRDERRLVVFARSAAVQARAGVHDVIRSPENARFKQLRSLRQARPARKLGQTLVHGEKLVREVLRDNTAEVIALICAESHPSLEESATPVWRFADDLFREIDFLNTHRPLLLIRPPELSPYDPADRAGLTVFLPLQDPENLGAALRSLAAFSPARIVLLAESAWPFHARCLRASAGQALRLRLWRGPSIHELVSPAPLFALSAKGTPLAEHEFPSDMALLVGEEGPGLPAGLTAKLIRIVTSESVESLNASVALGITLYEFSRRWSK
;
A
#
# COMPACT_ATOMS: atom_id res chain seq x y z
N MET A 1 -57.91 -46.22 -16.61
CA MET A 1 -57.43 -46.00 -15.22
C MET A 1 -56.64 -47.23 -14.81
N ASN A 2 -55.31 -47.20 -14.93
CA ASN A 2 -54.45 -48.26 -14.38
C ASN A 2 -53.64 -47.65 -13.24
N ALA A 3 -54.04 -48.02 -12.02
CA ALA A 3 -53.40 -47.62 -10.78
C ALA A 3 -51.96 -48.17 -10.74
N ARG A 4 -51.00 -47.32 -10.39
CA ARG A 4 -49.63 -47.74 -10.06
C ARG A 4 -49.66 -48.51 -8.74
N PRO A 5 -48.85 -49.58 -8.59
CA PRO A 5 -48.80 -50.36 -7.36
C PRO A 5 -48.16 -49.52 -6.22
N PRO A 6 -48.64 -49.65 -4.97
CA PRO A 6 -48.07 -48.96 -3.82
C PRO A 6 -46.89 -49.78 -3.29
N GLY A 7 -45.67 -49.24 -3.36
CA GLY A 7 -44.53 -49.88 -2.68
C GLY A 7 -43.13 -49.68 -3.25
N GLU A 8 -42.95 -49.00 -4.39
CA GLU A 8 -41.60 -48.58 -4.79
C GLU A 8 -41.23 -47.29 -4.03
N SER A 9 -40.54 -47.45 -2.91
CA SER A 9 -39.77 -46.35 -2.35
C SER A 9 -38.83 -45.85 -3.45
N ARG A 10 -39.03 -44.60 -3.89
CA ARG A 10 -38.13 -43.93 -4.84
C ARG A 10 -36.72 -44.05 -4.29
N ARG A 11 -35.91 -44.94 -4.85
CA ARG A 11 -34.46 -44.92 -4.60
C ARG A 11 -34.01 -43.50 -4.95
N PRO A 12 -33.34 -42.78 -4.04
CA PRO A 12 -32.91 -41.43 -4.34
C PRO A 12 -32.03 -41.44 -5.59
N HIS A 13 -32.49 -40.79 -6.65
CA HIS A 13 -31.75 -40.65 -7.90
C HIS A 13 -30.54 -39.76 -7.62
N TYR A 14 -29.37 -40.35 -7.40
CA TYR A 14 -28.11 -39.62 -7.28
C TYR A 14 -27.47 -39.48 -8.67
N GLY A 15 -27.78 -38.40 -9.37
CA GLY A 15 -27.35 -38.15 -10.74
C GLY A 15 -27.21 -36.65 -11.05
N PRO A 16 -26.79 -36.29 -12.28
CA PRO A 16 -26.65 -34.89 -12.70
C PRO A 16 -27.91 -34.05 -12.49
N ALA A 17 -29.09 -34.61 -12.78
CA ALA A 17 -30.37 -33.92 -12.59
C ALA A 17 -30.63 -33.55 -11.11
N ALA A 18 -30.40 -34.48 -10.18
CA ALA A 18 -30.55 -34.21 -8.76
C ALA A 18 -29.50 -33.22 -8.23
N LEU A 19 -28.27 -33.28 -8.76
CA LEU A 19 -27.24 -32.28 -8.47
C LEU A 19 -27.68 -30.88 -8.92
N ALA A 20 -28.21 -30.76 -10.14
CA ALA A 20 -28.71 -29.50 -10.69
C ALA A 20 -29.89 -28.94 -9.88
N GLU A 21 -30.86 -29.78 -9.50
CA GLU A 21 -31.99 -29.35 -8.66
C GLU A 21 -31.51 -28.76 -7.33
N ARG A 22 -30.56 -29.42 -6.65
CA ARG A 22 -30.02 -28.94 -5.36
C ARG A 22 -29.18 -27.68 -5.48
N LEU A 23 -28.47 -27.50 -6.58
CA LEU A 23 -27.75 -26.24 -6.87
C LEU A 23 -28.75 -25.11 -7.15
N LYS A 24 -29.80 -25.39 -7.94
CA LYS A 24 -30.84 -24.42 -8.26
C LYS A 24 -31.61 -23.95 -7.02
N GLU A 25 -31.90 -24.86 -6.09
CA GLU A 25 -32.47 -24.54 -4.78
C GLU A 25 -31.59 -23.57 -3.96
N ALA A 26 -30.28 -23.54 -4.22
CA ALA A 26 -29.34 -22.60 -3.63
C ALA A 26 -29.15 -21.31 -4.45
N GLY A 27 -29.91 -21.13 -5.54
CA GLY A 27 -29.76 -20.01 -6.48
C GLY A 27 -28.53 -20.11 -7.39
N LEU A 28 -27.98 -21.32 -7.55
CA LEU A 28 -26.84 -21.59 -8.43
C LEU A 28 -27.31 -22.36 -9.66
N GLU A 29 -27.27 -21.73 -10.82
CA GLU A 29 -27.60 -22.36 -12.08
C GLU A 29 -26.32 -22.63 -12.88
N LEU A 30 -26.21 -23.85 -13.42
CA LEU A 30 -25.11 -24.29 -14.25
C LEU A 30 -25.62 -24.57 -15.66
N THR A 31 -24.79 -24.28 -16.66
CA THR A 31 -24.99 -24.82 -18.01
C THR A 31 -24.85 -26.35 -18.00
N ASP A 32 -25.41 -27.01 -19.02
CA ASP A 32 -25.30 -28.47 -19.18
C ASP A 32 -23.83 -28.93 -19.18
N HIS A 33 -22.94 -28.16 -19.81
CA HIS A 33 -21.51 -28.45 -19.82
C HIS A 33 -20.92 -28.39 -18.41
N GLN A 34 -21.13 -27.28 -17.68
CA GLN A 34 -20.65 -27.13 -16.30
C GLN A 34 -21.20 -28.21 -15.36
N LEU A 35 -22.46 -28.59 -15.53
CA LEU A 35 -23.08 -29.66 -14.76
C LEU A 35 -22.40 -31.02 -15.03
N GLN A 36 -22.08 -31.32 -16.28
CA GLN A 36 -21.33 -32.53 -16.64
C GLN A 36 -19.91 -32.51 -16.05
N GLN A 37 -19.20 -31.37 -16.10
CA GLN A 37 -17.88 -31.23 -15.49
C GLN A 37 -17.95 -31.48 -13.97
N LEU A 38 -18.92 -30.87 -13.29
CA LEU A 38 -19.10 -31.04 -11.85
C LEU A 38 -19.50 -32.48 -11.48
N TRP A 39 -20.32 -33.12 -12.30
CA TRP A 39 -20.68 -34.52 -12.11
C TRP A 39 -19.50 -35.49 -12.33
N ALA A 40 -18.67 -35.23 -13.33
CA ALA A 40 -17.45 -35.99 -13.57
C ALA A 40 -16.49 -35.86 -12.38
N PHE A 41 -16.32 -34.65 -11.85
CA PHE A 41 -15.55 -34.41 -10.62
C PHE A 41 -16.17 -35.12 -9.41
N HIS A 42 -17.49 -35.02 -9.20
CA HIS A 42 -18.19 -35.71 -8.12
C HIS A 42 -17.96 -37.22 -8.16
N THR A 43 -18.12 -37.83 -9.34
CA THR A 43 -17.96 -39.27 -9.56
C THR A 43 -16.54 -39.73 -9.25
N MET A 44 -15.54 -38.98 -9.72
CA MET A 44 -14.13 -39.29 -9.46
C MET A 44 -13.78 -39.11 -7.98
N LEU A 45 -14.22 -38.01 -7.34
CA LEU A 45 -14.04 -37.77 -5.92
C LEU A 45 -14.62 -38.92 -5.09
N ARG A 46 -15.83 -39.38 -5.40
CA ARG A 46 -16.50 -40.51 -4.71
C ARG A 46 -15.72 -41.80 -4.85
N ARG A 47 -15.29 -42.11 -6.07
CA ARG A 47 -14.54 -43.34 -6.39
C ARG A 47 -13.22 -43.40 -5.62
N GLU A 48 -12.48 -42.29 -5.60
CA GLU A 48 -11.12 -42.27 -5.05
C GLU A 48 -11.06 -41.89 -3.57
N ASN A 49 -12.17 -41.44 -2.98
CA ASN A 49 -12.23 -41.10 -1.56
C ASN A 49 -11.90 -42.29 -0.64
N ALA A 50 -12.27 -43.51 -1.04
CA ALA A 50 -12.06 -44.72 -0.24
C ALA A 50 -10.56 -44.99 0.02
N GLU A 51 -9.72 -44.72 -0.98
CA GLU A 51 -8.27 -44.94 -0.89
C GLU A 51 -7.52 -43.70 -0.39
N LEU A 52 -7.95 -42.51 -0.82
CA LEU A 52 -7.20 -41.27 -0.58
C LEU A 52 -7.70 -40.45 0.62
N ASN A 53 -8.80 -40.84 1.26
CA ASN A 53 -9.40 -40.16 2.42
C ASN A 53 -9.57 -38.63 2.18
N LEU A 54 -10.10 -38.28 1.00
CA LEU A 54 -10.20 -36.90 0.50
C LEU A 54 -11.22 -36.06 1.30
N THR A 55 -12.31 -36.68 1.75
CA THR A 55 -13.37 -36.06 2.55
C THR A 55 -14.04 -37.05 3.50
N ARG A 56 -14.52 -36.54 4.64
CA ARG A 56 -15.31 -37.28 5.64
C ARG A 56 -16.82 -37.24 5.38
N ILE A 57 -17.26 -36.53 4.33
CA ILE A 57 -18.68 -36.37 4.00
C ILE A 57 -19.06 -37.39 2.92
N HIS A 58 -19.92 -38.35 3.28
CA HIS A 58 -20.33 -39.44 2.38
C HIS A 58 -21.79 -39.34 1.91
N ASN A 59 -22.63 -38.49 2.52
CA ASN A 59 -24.01 -38.33 2.09
C ASN A 59 -24.08 -37.33 0.92
N PHE A 60 -24.81 -37.70 -0.14
CA PHE A 60 -24.90 -36.90 -1.38
C PHE A 60 -25.34 -35.47 -1.12
N ASP A 61 -26.50 -35.25 -0.49
CA ASP A 61 -27.02 -33.90 -0.24
C ASP A 61 -26.07 -33.07 0.64
N ARG A 62 -25.41 -33.69 1.61
CA ARG A 62 -24.37 -33.02 2.41
C ARG A 62 -23.13 -32.66 1.60
N MET A 63 -22.70 -33.50 0.65
CA MET A 63 -21.62 -33.16 -0.27
C MET A 63 -22.04 -31.99 -1.16
N VAL A 64 -23.24 -32.04 -1.77
CA VAL A 64 -23.72 -30.94 -2.60
C VAL A 64 -23.73 -29.63 -1.82
N ARG A 65 -24.29 -29.63 -0.62
CA ARG A 65 -24.36 -28.43 0.21
C ARG A 65 -22.99 -27.93 0.68
N LYS A 66 -22.15 -28.79 1.28
CA LYS A 66 -20.89 -28.37 1.94
C LYS A 66 -19.66 -28.29 1.02
N HIS A 67 -19.71 -28.93 -0.15
CA HIS A 67 -18.59 -28.96 -1.09
C HIS A 67 -18.86 -28.21 -2.39
N TYR A 68 -20.10 -28.15 -2.86
CA TYR A 68 -20.41 -27.47 -4.13
C TYR A 68 -21.06 -26.11 -3.88
N VAL A 69 -22.20 -26.09 -3.19
CA VAL A 69 -22.92 -24.85 -2.86
C VAL A 69 -22.03 -23.91 -2.03
N ASP A 70 -21.47 -24.39 -0.91
CA ASP A 70 -20.56 -23.60 -0.06
C ASP A 70 -19.35 -23.05 -0.86
N SER A 71 -18.86 -23.80 -1.85
CA SER A 71 -17.72 -23.37 -2.68
C SER A 71 -18.08 -22.33 -3.74
N MET A 72 -19.28 -22.39 -4.33
CA MET A 72 -19.69 -21.48 -5.42
C MET A 72 -20.36 -20.19 -4.91
N LEU A 73 -21.03 -20.24 -3.76
CA LEU A 73 -21.73 -19.08 -3.18
C LEU A 73 -20.86 -17.81 -3.05
N PRO A 74 -19.56 -17.88 -2.66
CA PRO A 74 -18.70 -16.71 -2.63
C PRO A 74 -18.72 -15.89 -3.93
N ALA A 75 -18.68 -16.53 -5.11
CA ALA A 75 -18.70 -15.82 -6.38
C ALA A 75 -19.99 -14.99 -6.57
N THR A 76 -21.15 -15.59 -6.25
CA THR A 76 -22.45 -14.90 -6.34
C THR A 76 -22.60 -13.77 -5.32
N ILE A 77 -22.04 -13.94 -4.12
CA ILE A 77 -22.07 -12.92 -3.08
C ILE A 77 -21.22 -11.72 -3.51
N LEU A 78 -20.02 -11.95 -4.04
CA LEU A 78 -19.15 -10.87 -4.52
C LEU A 78 -19.79 -10.07 -5.63
N GLU A 79 -20.38 -10.74 -6.62
CA GLU A 79 -21.11 -10.09 -7.72
C GLU A 79 -22.26 -9.21 -7.23
N LYS A 80 -23.09 -9.70 -6.29
CA LYS A 80 -24.18 -8.92 -5.68
C LYS A 80 -23.71 -7.67 -4.94
N HIS A 81 -22.48 -7.68 -4.42
CA HIS A 81 -21.85 -6.53 -3.77
C HIS A 81 -21.05 -5.66 -4.74
N GLY A 82 -21.12 -5.92 -6.06
CA GLY A 82 -20.40 -5.16 -7.08
C GLY A 82 -18.89 -5.38 -7.06
N ILE A 83 -18.42 -6.47 -6.43
CA ILE A 83 -17.00 -6.80 -6.33
C ILE A 83 -16.65 -7.77 -7.46
N VAL A 84 -15.86 -7.28 -8.42
CA VAL A 84 -15.38 -8.10 -9.53
C VAL A 84 -14.16 -8.90 -9.09
N MET A 85 -14.21 -10.22 -9.26
CA MET A 85 -13.04 -11.07 -9.05
C MET A 85 -12.03 -10.84 -10.18
N PRO A 86 -10.77 -10.51 -9.87
CA PRO A 86 -9.73 -10.39 -10.87
C PRO A 86 -9.33 -11.75 -11.43
N ASP A 87 -8.67 -11.74 -12.59
CA ASP A 87 -8.13 -12.95 -13.21
C ASP A 87 -6.89 -13.46 -12.44
N HIS A 88 -6.50 -14.72 -12.71
CA HIS A 88 -5.43 -15.45 -12.03
C HIS A 88 -5.64 -15.54 -10.52
N ILE A 89 -6.42 -16.53 -10.10
CA ILE A 89 -6.85 -16.70 -8.70
C ILE A 89 -6.18 -17.93 -8.10
N LEU A 90 -5.57 -17.74 -6.93
CA LEU A 90 -4.99 -18.83 -6.15
C LEU A 90 -6.01 -19.36 -5.13
N ASP A 91 -6.38 -20.63 -5.24
CA ASP A 91 -6.98 -21.40 -4.15
C ASP A 91 -5.87 -21.95 -3.25
N LEU A 92 -5.60 -21.23 -2.16
CA LEU A 92 -4.59 -21.61 -1.19
C LEU A 92 -5.14 -22.66 -0.24
N GLY A 93 -4.52 -23.85 -0.27
CA GLY A 93 -4.92 -25.00 0.53
C GLY A 93 -6.15 -25.71 -0.03
N THR A 94 -6.19 -25.86 -1.36
CA THR A 94 -7.33 -26.43 -2.11
C THR A 94 -7.77 -27.82 -1.64
N GLY A 95 -6.91 -28.57 -0.94
CA GLY A 95 -7.27 -29.90 -0.47
C GLY A 95 -7.58 -30.83 -1.65
N PRO A 96 -8.74 -31.51 -1.66
CA PRO A 96 -9.18 -32.31 -2.81
C PRO A 96 -9.83 -31.45 -3.92
N GLY A 97 -9.52 -30.16 -4.02
CA GLY A 97 -10.01 -29.26 -5.06
C GLY A 97 -11.13 -28.30 -4.64
N PHE A 98 -11.23 -27.95 -3.36
CA PHE A 98 -12.25 -27.03 -2.86
C PHE A 98 -11.67 -25.81 -2.15
N PRO A 99 -12.18 -24.60 -2.43
CA PRO A 99 -13.32 -24.29 -3.32
C PRO A 99 -12.98 -24.24 -4.81
N GLY A 100 -11.73 -24.43 -5.20
CA GLY A 100 -11.21 -24.09 -6.52
C GLY A 100 -11.81 -24.83 -7.72
N ILE A 101 -12.03 -26.16 -7.67
CA ILE A 101 -12.63 -26.89 -8.80
C ILE A 101 -14.08 -26.44 -9.04
N PRO A 102 -14.99 -26.41 -8.04
CA PRO A 102 -16.33 -25.87 -8.25
C PRO A 102 -16.32 -24.44 -8.78
N LEU A 103 -15.44 -23.57 -8.27
CA LEU A 103 -15.35 -22.20 -8.76
C LEU A 103 -14.82 -22.10 -10.18
N ALA A 104 -13.82 -22.90 -10.57
CA ALA A 104 -13.31 -22.95 -11.94
C ALA A 104 -14.37 -23.40 -12.94
N ILE A 105 -15.24 -24.33 -12.55
CA ILE A 105 -16.41 -24.72 -13.34
C ILE A 105 -17.42 -23.57 -13.41
N PHE A 106 -17.75 -22.93 -12.28
CA PHE A 106 -18.77 -21.89 -12.21
C PHE A 106 -18.35 -20.59 -12.90
N ARG A 107 -17.06 -20.27 -12.89
CA ARG A 107 -16.43 -19.08 -13.52
C ARG A 107 -15.39 -19.53 -14.55
N PRO A 108 -15.84 -20.03 -15.71
CA PRO A 108 -14.96 -20.48 -16.78
C PRO A 108 -14.20 -19.31 -17.44
N ASP A 109 -14.62 -18.07 -17.17
CA ASP A 109 -14.01 -16.82 -17.62
C ASP A 109 -12.75 -16.41 -16.82
N LEU A 110 -12.42 -17.12 -15.73
CA LEU A 110 -11.28 -16.81 -14.87
C LEU A 110 -10.28 -17.98 -14.83
N ASN A 111 -9.00 -17.66 -14.64
CA ASN A 111 -7.90 -18.61 -14.52
C ASN A 111 -7.58 -18.95 -13.06
N TRP A 112 -7.36 -20.23 -12.76
CA TRP A 112 -7.21 -20.73 -11.39
C TRP A 112 -5.90 -21.50 -11.17
N ILE A 113 -5.28 -21.27 -10.02
CA ILE A 113 -4.14 -22.02 -9.49
C ILE A 113 -4.61 -22.71 -8.21
N LEU A 114 -4.58 -24.04 -8.19
CA LEU A 114 -5.08 -24.86 -7.09
C LEU A 114 -3.91 -25.47 -6.33
N ALA A 115 -3.58 -24.90 -5.16
CA ALA A 115 -2.36 -25.25 -4.44
C ALA A 115 -2.63 -25.97 -3.12
N ASP A 116 -1.91 -27.06 -2.88
CA ASP A 116 -1.87 -27.76 -1.57
C ASP A 116 -0.44 -28.26 -1.31
N GLY A 117 -0.08 -28.36 -0.03
CA GLY A 117 1.25 -28.83 0.38
C GLY A 117 1.43 -30.36 0.25
N ARG A 118 0.36 -31.13 0.01
CA ARG A 118 0.38 -32.59 -0.03
C ARG A 118 0.28 -33.09 -1.47
N ALA A 119 1.37 -33.68 -1.98
CA ALA A 119 1.47 -34.22 -3.34
C ALA A 119 0.29 -35.11 -3.75
N LYS A 120 -0.11 -36.08 -2.91
CA LYS A 120 -1.25 -36.97 -3.22
C LYS A 120 -2.57 -36.22 -3.51
N ARG A 121 -2.77 -35.05 -2.89
CA ARG A 121 -3.98 -34.25 -3.10
C ARG A 121 -3.91 -33.45 -4.38
N THR A 122 -2.76 -32.84 -4.66
CA THR A 122 -2.54 -32.08 -5.90
C THR A 122 -2.51 -33.00 -7.11
N ASP A 123 -1.99 -34.23 -6.99
CA ASP A 123 -2.06 -35.27 -8.03
C ASP A 123 -3.51 -35.70 -8.32
N PHE A 124 -4.35 -35.82 -7.27
CA PHE A 124 -5.79 -36.04 -7.43
C PHE A 124 -6.45 -34.87 -8.16
N VAL A 125 -6.17 -33.63 -7.74
CA VAL A 125 -6.71 -32.41 -8.37
C VAL A 125 -6.32 -32.34 -9.85
N ALA A 126 -5.05 -32.59 -10.20
CA ALA A 126 -4.59 -32.59 -11.60
C ALA A 126 -5.35 -33.61 -12.46
N ARG A 127 -5.55 -34.83 -11.94
CA ARG A 127 -6.32 -35.86 -12.64
C ARG A 127 -7.81 -35.51 -12.72
N ALA A 128 -8.37 -34.89 -11.69
CA ALA A 128 -9.76 -34.45 -11.66
C ALA A 128 -10.04 -33.35 -12.70
N LEU A 129 -9.15 -32.35 -12.80
CA LEU A 129 -9.22 -31.30 -13.81
C LEU A 129 -9.20 -31.90 -15.22
N LYS A 130 -8.26 -32.83 -15.49
CA LYS A 130 -8.17 -33.53 -16.78
C LYS A 130 -9.42 -34.37 -17.08
N ASN A 131 -9.90 -35.15 -16.10
CA ASN A 131 -11.07 -36.02 -16.27
C ASN A 131 -12.37 -35.24 -16.50
N ALA A 132 -12.51 -34.09 -15.85
CA ALA A 132 -13.67 -33.21 -16.02
C ALA A 132 -13.51 -32.23 -17.19
N GLY A 133 -12.39 -32.23 -17.92
CA GLY A 133 -12.17 -31.33 -19.05
C GLY A 133 -12.12 -29.84 -18.65
N ILE A 134 -11.54 -29.52 -17.50
CA ILE A 134 -11.44 -28.15 -16.98
C ILE A 134 -10.10 -27.57 -17.40
N GLY A 135 -10.10 -26.65 -18.37
CA GLY A 135 -8.89 -26.08 -18.98
C GLY A 135 -8.38 -24.79 -18.34
N ASN A 136 -9.22 -24.09 -17.57
CA ASN A 136 -8.91 -22.81 -16.92
C ASN A 136 -8.34 -22.97 -15.50
N ALA A 137 -7.90 -24.15 -15.11
CA ALA A 137 -7.35 -24.41 -13.78
C ALA A 137 -6.12 -25.31 -13.84
N THR A 138 -5.16 -25.07 -12.95
CA THR A 138 -3.92 -25.85 -12.83
C THR A 138 -3.67 -26.28 -11.39
N ALA A 139 -3.17 -27.50 -11.18
CA ALA A 139 -2.80 -27.99 -9.87
C ALA A 139 -1.33 -27.68 -9.59
N HIS A 140 -1.01 -27.16 -8.40
CA HIS A 140 0.36 -26.83 -8.00
C HIS A 140 0.72 -27.52 -6.69
N THR A 141 1.75 -28.38 -6.72
CA THR A 141 2.28 -29.08 -5.55
C THR A 141 3.33 -28.24 -4.85
N GLY A 142 3.15 -27.98 -3.55
CA GLY A 142 4.16 -27.33 -2.71
C GLY A 142 3.63 -26.10 -1.97
N LYS A 143 4.46 -25.56 -1.07
CA LYS A 143 4.11 -24.33 -0.33
C LYS A 143 4.30 -23.14 -1.25
N ILE A 144 3.20 -22.66 -1.85
CA ILE A 144 3.19 -21.29 -2.41
C ILE A 144 3.31 -20.33 -1.20
N GLY A 145 4.38 -19.55 -1.20
CA GLY A 145 4.90 -18.72 -0.10
C GLY A 145 6.04 -17.84 -0.61
N SER A 146 6.76 -17.14 0.27
CA SER A 146 7.70 -16.03 -0.02
C SER A 146 8.80 -16.24 -1.07
N GLU A 147 8.99 -17.47 -1.54
CA GLU A 147 10.00 -17.85 -2.55
C GLU A 147 9.39 -18.11 -3.94
N SER A 148 8.09 -17.85 -4.11
CA SER A 148 7.38 -18.09 -5.38
C SER A 148 7.24 -16.79 -6.18
N ASP A 149 7.71 -16.79 -7.43
CA ASP A 149 7.60 -15.65 -8.36
C ASP A 149 6.20 -15.48 -8.99
N VAL A 150 5.17 -16.13 -8.43
CA VAL A 150 3.81 -16.11 -8.99
C VAL A 150 3.06 -14.87 -8.51
N THR A 151 2.59 -14.05 -9.44
CA THR A 151 1.66 -12.94 -9.14
C THR A 151 0.23 -13.34 -9.47
N VAL A 152 -0.71 -13.08 -8.57
CA VAL A 152 -2.14 -13.40 -8.70
C VAL A 152 -2.99 -12.17 -8.44
N GLY A 153 -4.17 -12.11 -9.08
CA GLY A 153 -5.14 -11.06 -8.82
C GLY A 153 -5.88 -11.28 -7.50
N ALA A 154 -6.11 -12.54 -7.12
CA ALA A 154 -6.75 -12.86 -5.84
C ALA A 154 -6.24 -14.16 -5.23
N VAL A 155 -6.36 -14.25 -3.91
CA VAL A 155 -6.17 -15.47 -3.15
C VAL A 155 -7.47 -15.78 -2.42
N ILE A 156 -8.03 -16.96 -2.65
CA ILE A 156 -9.16 -17.50 -1.90
C ILE A 156 -8.69 -18.65 -1.00
N THR A 157 -9.25 -18.76 0.19
CA THR A 157 -8.95 -19.88 1.08
C THR A 157 -10.12 -20.28 1.95
N ARG A 158 -10.20 -21.59 2.23
CA ARG A 158 -11.17 -22.21 3.12
C ARG A 158 -10.46 -23.02 4.20
N ALA A 159 -10.48 -22.51 5.43
CA ALA A 159 -10.01 -23.21 6.63
C ALA A 159 -8.53 -23.68 6.65
N VAL A 160 -7.62 -22.87 6.12
CA VAL A 160 -6.17 -23.17 6.15
C VAL A 160 -5.49 -22.71 7.43
N GLU A 161 -5.77 -21.48 7.89
CA GLU A 161 -5.17 -20.84 9.08
C GLU A 161 -5.90 -19.53 9.46
N HIS A 162 -5.35 -18.78 10.42
CA HIS A 162 -5.81 -17.44 10.83
C HIS A 162 -5.67 -16.43 9.68
N MET A 163 -6.63 -15.51 9.50
CA MET A 163 -6.63 -14.52 8.40
C MET A 163 -5.31 -13.74 8.32
N SER A 164 -4.84 -13.27 9.48
CA SER A 164 -3.58 -12.55 9.65
C SER A 164 -2.37 -13.31 9.08
N ARG A 165 -2.27 -14.60 9.43
CA ARG A 165 -1.14 -15.43 9.01
C ARG A 165 -1.14 -15.67 7.50
N THR A 166 -2.32 -15.97 6.94
CA THR A 166 -2.48 -16.13 5.49
C THR A 166 -2.15 -14.84 4.76
N ALA A 167 -2.72 -13.71 5.19
CA ALA A 167 -2.58 -12.43 4.51
C ALA A 167 -1.13 -12.05 4.26
N ASP A 168 -0.28 -12.32 5.24
CA ASP A 168 1.13 -12.03 5.11
C ASP A 168 1.93 -13.07 4.33
N ARG A 169 1.54 -14.36 4.45
CA ARG A 169 2.17 -15.43 3.69
C ARG A 169 2.04 -15.18 2.19
N VAL A 170 0.92 -14.60 1.77
CA VAL A 170 0.61 -14.34 0.35
C VAL A 170 0.77 -12.88 -0.04
N ALA A 171 1.25 -12.01 0.86
CA ALA A 171 1.34 -10.57 0.61
C ALA A 171 2.20 -10.18 -0.60
N HIS A 172 3.18 -11.01 -0.96
CA HIS A 172 4.06 -10.82 -2.11
C HIS A 172 3.46 -11.35 -3.42
N LEU A 173 2.43 -12.21 -3.35
CA LEU A 173 1.74 -12.75 -4.52
C LEU A 173 0.68 -11.78 -5.05
N LEU A 174 0.21 -10.84 -4.22
CA LEU A 174 -0.85 -9.88 -4.56
C LEU A 174 -0.27 -8.51 -4.89
N GLY A 175 -0.61 -7.99 -6.07
CA GLY A 175 -0.41 -6.59 -6.43
C GLY A 175 -1.39 -5.64 -5.73
N GLU A 176 -1.22 -4.34 -5.94
CA GLU A 176 -2.19 -3.33 -5.47
C GLU A 176 -3.60 -3.62 -6.00
N GLY A 177 -4.60 -3.52 -5.13
CA GLY A 177 -5.99 -3.84 -5.45
C GLY A 177 -6.30 -5.34 -5.47
N GLY A 178 -5.30 -6.21 -5.37
CA GLY A 178 -5.50 -7.66 -5.30
C GLY A 178 -6.34 -8.09 -4.10
N LEU A 179 -7.15 -9.14 -4.26
CA LEU A 179 -8.14 -9.54 -3.26
C LEU A 179 -7.68 -10.73 -2.39
N LEU A 180 -7.88 -10.62 -1.08
CA LEU A 180 -7.87 -11.75 -0.15
C LEU A 180 -9.31 -12.13 0.20
N ILE A 181 -9.72 -13.33 -0.16
CA ILE A 181 -11.08 -13.84 0.01
C ILE A 181 -11.06 -14.98 1.02
N PHE A 182 -11.58 -14.72 2.22
CA PHE A 182 -11.65 -15.69 3.31
C PHE A 182 -13.04 -16.28 3.44
N MET A 183 -13.14 -17.60 3.30
CA MET A 183 -14.34 -18.36 3.64
C MET A 183 -14.23 -18.87 5.07
N LYS A 184 -14.97 -18.27 6.00
CA LYS A 184 -14.93 -18.57 7.44
C LYS A 184 -16.28 -19.08 7.97
N GLY A 185 -16.22 -19.70 9.14
CA GLY A 185 -17.39 -20.00 9.96
C GLY A 185 -17.81 -18.81 10.85
N PRO A 186 -18.84 -18.98 11.69
CA PRO A 186 -19.20 -17.99 12.71
C PRO A 186 -18.06 -17.84 13.73
N GLY A 187 -17.94 -16.68 14.37
CA GLY A 187 -16.94 -16.45 15.41
C GLY A 187 -15.56 -16.02 14.90
N CYS A 188 -15.44 -15.53 13.66
CA CYS A 188 -14.18 -15.03 13.12
C CYS A 188 -13.89 -13.56 13.50
N GLU A 189 -14.73 -12.94 14.32
CA GLU A 189 -14.61 -11.55 14.78
C GLU A 189 -13.24 -11.25 15.41
N PRO A 190 -12.67 -12.10 16.29
CA PRO A 190 -11.34 -11.85 16.83
C PRO A 190 -10.23 -11.85 15.77
N GLU A 191 -10.30 -12.76 14.78
CA GLU A 191 -9.32 -12.76 13.68
C GLU A 191 -9.47 -11.53 12.78
N LEU A 192 -10.71 -11.08 12.58
CA LEU A 192 -11.03 -9.91 11.78
C LEU A 192 -10.54 -8.63 12.48
N GLU A 193 -10.76 -8.50 13.78
CA GLU A 193 -10.25 -7.38 14.60
C GLU A 193 -8.72 -7.36 14.59
N GLU A 194 -8.06 -8.52 14.75
CA GLU A 194 -6.61 -8.64 14.63
C GLU A 194 -6.13 -8.16 13.25
N MET A 195 -6.76 -8.62 12.17
CA MET A 195 -6.45 -8.24 10.80
C MET A 195 -6.63 -6.74 10.56
N LEU A 196 -7.73 -6.15 11.04
CA LEU A 196 -8.00 -4.72 10.94
C LEU A 196 -7.02 -3.88 11.76
N GLY A 197 -6.63 -4.32 12.96
CA GLY A 197 -5.69 -3.59 13.82
C GLY A 197 -4.27 -3.62 13.27
N SER A 198 -3.74 -4.81 13.05
CA SER A 198 -2.31 -5.03 12.72
C SER A 198 -1.96 -4.84 11.25
N ARG A 199 -2.95 -4.86 10.33
CA ARG A 199 -2.72 -4.84 8.87
C ARG A 199 -3.59 -3.82 8.14
N SER A 200 -4.25 -2.89 8.82
CA SER A 200 -5.06 -1.80 8.22
C SER A 200 -4.31 -0.98 7.17
N GLY A 201 -3.00 -0.76 7.34
CA GLY A 201 -2.17 -0.07 6.35
C GLY A 201 -1.93 -0.90 5.08
N SER A 202 -1.91 -2.22 5.19
CA SER A 202 -1.60 -3.17 4.13
C SER A 202 -2.83 -3.72 3.40
N TYR A 203 -3.95 -3.78 4.10
CA TYR A 203 -5.19 -4.38 3.62
C TYR A 203 -6.38 -3.57 4.09
N ARG A 204 -7.25 -3.23 3.15
CA ARG A 204 -8.53 -2.56 3.42
C ARG A 204 -9.64 -3.59 3.37
N LEU A 205 -10.47 -3.63 4.40
CA LEU A 205 -11.68 -4.45 4.39
C LEU A 205 -12.63 -3.94 3.29
N VAL A 206 -13.01 -4.84 2.39
CA VAL A 206 -13.93 -4.59 1.28
C VAL A 206 -15.30 -5.16 1.58
N LEU A 207 -15.34 -6.38 2.13
CA LEU A 207 -16.58 -7.07 2.43
C LEU A 207 -16.47 -7.84 3.72
N ASN A 208 -17.53 -7.78 4.52
CA ASN A 208 -17.72 -8.63 5.67
C ASN A 208 -19.18 -9.10 5.70
N HIS A 209 -19.46 -10.22 5.03
CA HIS A 209 -20.82 -10.69 4.78
C HIS A 209 -21.11 -12.00 5.52
N ALA A 210 -22.05 -11.96 6.46
CA ALA A 210 -22.57 -13.16 7.11
C ALA A 210 -23.70 -13.77 6.28
N TYR A 211 -23.71 -15.10 6.14
CA TYR A 211 -24.74 -15.84 5.43
C TYR A 211 -24.90 -17.25 6.00
N CYS A 212 -26.02 -17.91 5.68
CA CYS A 212 -26.22 -19.32 5.97
C CYS A 212 -26.18 -20.12 4.67
N LEU A 213 -25.67 -21.35 4.73
CA LEU A 213 -25.86 -22.26 3.61
C LEU A 213 -27.37 -22.52 3.42
N PRO A 214 -27.88 -22.48 2.17
CA PRO A 214 -29.27 -22.76 1.90
C PRO A 214 -29.73 -24.09 2.52
N HIS A 215 -30.91 -24.05 3.13
CA HIS A 215 -31.52 -25.21 3.79
C HIS A 215 -30.69 -25.80 4.94
N SER A 216 -29.83 -25.00 5.59
CA SER A 216 -29.18 -25.40 6.84
C SER A 216 -28.97 -24.24 7.81
N ARG A 217 -28.59 -24.58 9.04
CA ARG A 217 -28.12 -23.63 10.05
C ARG A 217 -26.59 -23.51 10.04
N ASP A 218 -25.94 -23.95 8.95
CA ASP A 218 -24.49 -23.82 8.81
C ASP A 218 -24.18 -22.35 8.52
N GLU A 219 -23.88 -21.59 9.57
CA GLU A 219 -23.46 -20.19 9.45
C GLU A 219 -22.10 -20.08 8.79
N ARG A 220 -21.93 -19.03 7.99
CA ARG A 220 -20.73 -18.71 7.23
C ARG A 220 -20.49 -17.22 7.25
N ARG A 221 -19.24 -16.87 7.01
CA ARG A 221 -18.81 -15.49 6.84
C ARG A 221 -17.85 -15.40 5.68
N LEU A 222 -18.15 -14.52 4.74
CA LEU A 222 -17.26 -14.15 3.64
C LEU A 222 -16.60 -12.83 3.98
N VAL A 223 -15.30 -12.86 4.20
CA VAL A 223 -14.51 -11.68 4.54
C VAL A 223 -13.53 -11.42 3.41
N VAL A 224 -13.57 -10.21 2.84
CA VAL A 224 -12.72 -9.82 1.72
C VAL A 224 -11.93 -8.58 2.06
N PHE A 225 -10.64 -8.65 1.80
CA PHE A 225 -9.74 -7.50 1.87
C PHE A 225 -9.16 -7.19 0.49
N ALA A 226 -8.97 -5.92 0.19
CA ALA A 226 -8.16 -5.47 -0.93
C ALA A 226 -6.77 -5.09 -0.44
N ARG A 227 -5.73 -5.44 -1.19
CA ARG A 227 -4.36 -5.02 -0.95
C ARG A 227 -4.25 -3.51 -1.17
N SER A 228 -3.85 -2.78 -0.14
CA SER A 228 -3.60 -1.34 -0.22
C SER A 228 -2.25 -1.08 -0.91
N ALA A 229 -2.13 0.04 -1.62
CA ALA A 229 -0.89 0.53 -2.22
C ALA A 229 0.23 0.73 -1.19
N ALA A 230 -0.17 1.04 0.05
CA ALA A 230 0.73 1.29 1.15
C ALA A 230 1.28 -0.03 1.73
N VAL A 231 2.61 -0.16 1.66
CA VAL A 231 3.45 -1.16 2.35
C VAL A 231 3.53 -2.55 1.69
N GLN A 232 4.58 -2.74 0.88
CA GLN A 232 5.28 -4.02 0.70
C GLN A 232 5.83 -4.53 2.05
N ALA A 233 5.62 -5.83 2.33
CA ALA A 233 6.22 -6.66 3.39
C ALA A 233 5.84 -6.38 4.86
N ARG A 234 5.45 -7.45 5.57
CA ARG A 234 5.16 -7.54 7.02
C ARG A 234 6.09 -6.69 7.89
N ALA A 235 5.50 -6.03 8.89
CA ALA A 235 6.17 -5.68 10.11
C ALA A 235 6.55 -6.97 10.88
N GLY A 236 7.83 -7.30 10.82
CA GLY A 236 8.52 -8.17 11.75
C GLY A 236 9.87 -7.53 12.05
N VAL A 237 10.41 -7.79 13.24
CA VAL A 237 11.82 -7.48 13.50
C VAL A 237 12.62 -8.40 12.59
N HIS A 238 13.27 -7.83 11.58
CA HIS A 238 14.20 -8.63 10.77
C HIS A 238 15.40 -9.04 11.62
N ASP A 239 15.95 -10.23 11.34
CA ASP A 239 17.26 -10.63 11.85
C ASP A 239 18.27 -9.51 11.62
N VAL A 240 19.18 -9.33 12.59
CA VAL A 240 20.16 -8.24 12.56
C VAL A 240 20.99 -8.32 11.28
N ILE A 241 20.92 -7.26 10.47
CA ILE A 241 21.69 -7.12 9.24
C ILE A 241 23.12 -6.72 9.62
N ARG A 242 24.06 -7.63 9.42
CA ARG A 242 25.49 -7.45 9.74
C ARG A 242 26.40 -7.28 8.53
N SER A 243 25.88 -7.46 7.31
CA SER A 243 26.69 -7.42 6.10
C SER A 243 26.60 -6.06 5.39
N PRO A 244 27.72 -5.39 5.08
CA PRO A 244 27.73 -4.18 4.25
C PRO A 244 27.35 -4.47 2.79
N GLU A 245 27.35 -5.73 2.37
CA GLU A 245 26.92 -6.13 1.03
C GLU A 245 25.39 -6.25 0.90
N ASN A 246 24.67 -6.19 2.02
CA ASN A 246 23.22 -6.30 2.05
C ASN A 246 22.53 -5.18 1.25
N ALA A 247 21.54 -5.55 0.43
CA ALA A 247 20.83 -4.61 -0.45
C ALA A 247 20.16 -3.46 0.32
N ARG A 248 19.54 -3.74 1.49
CA ARG A 248 18.90 -2.71 2.32
C ARG A 248 19.93 -1.75 2.92
N PHE A 249 21.07 -2.27 3.37
CA PHE A 249 22.16 -1.41 3.87
C PHE A 249 22.65 -0.46 2.77
N LYS A 250 22.98 -1.00 1.58
CA LYS A 250 23.42 -0.19 0.43
C LYS A 250 22.40 0.87 0.04
N GLN A 251 21.12 0.49 0.01
CA GLN A 251 20.01 1.42 -0.23
C GLN A 251 19.99 2.55 0.81
N LEU A 252 19.92 2.22 2.10
CA LEU A 252 19.87 3.22 3.18
C LEU A 252 21.09 4.13 3.22
N ARG A 253 22.29 3.57 3.05
CA ARG A 253 23.55 4.33 2.95
C ARG A 253 23.55 5.29 1.76
N SER A 254 22.92 4.93 0.64
CA SER A 254 22.81 5.82 -0.52
C SER A 254 21.90 7.04 -0.26
N LEU A 255 20.92 6.93 0.65
CA LEU A 255 19.99 8.02 1.00
C LEU A 255 20.66 9.21 1.70
N ARG A 256 21.93 9.06 2.09
CA ARG A 256 22.79 10.16 2.57
C ARG A 256 22.98 11.27 1.53
N GLN A 257 22.79 10.91 0.26
CA GLN A 257 22.92 11.84 -0.87
C GLN A 257 21.53 12.17 -1.43
N ALA A 258 21.31 13.43 -1.78
CA ALA A 258 20.01 13.90 -2.27
C ALA A 258 19.58 13.25 -3.60
N ARG A 259 20.52 13.01 -4.53
CA ARG A 259 20.20 12.46 -5.86
C ARG A 259 19.69 11.00 -5.80
N PRO A 260 20.37 10.05 -5.13
CA PRO A 260 19.83 8.72 -4.88
C PRO A 260 18.49 8.75 -4.15
N ALA A 261 18.37 9.56 -3.08
CA ALA A 261 17.14 9.65 -2.29
C ALA A 261 15.93 10.11 -3.14
N ARG A 262 16.12 11.14 -3.97
CA ARG A 262 15.11 11.62 -4.92
C ARG A 262 14.78 10.57 -5.99
N LYS A 263 15.77 9.87 -6.54
CA LYS A 263 15.56 8.82 -7.56
C LYS A 263 14.76 7.63 -7.01
N LEU A 264 15.00 7.26 -5.76
CA LEU A 264 14.28 6.18 -5.08
C LEU A 264 12.92 6.63 -4.54
N GLY A 265 12.66 7.94 -4.45
CA GLY A 265 11.46 8.48 -3.82
C GLY A 265 11.41 8.15 -2.33
N GLN A 266 12.56 8.10 -1.65
CA GLN A 266 12.67 7.65 -0.26
C GLN A 266 13.64 8.52 0.51
N THR A 267 13.42 8.66 1.82
CA THR A 267 14.31 9.42 2.70
C THR A 267 14.31 8.88 4.12
N LEU A 268 15.30 9.30 4.89
CA LEU A 268 15.45 8.96 6.31
C LEU A 268 15.09 10.15 7.18
N VAL A 269 14.09 9.94 8.03
CA VAL A 269 13.75 10.84 9.12
C VAL A 269 14.69 10.54 10.30
N HIS A 270 15.42 11.56 10.71
CA HIS A 270 16.37 11.48 11.81
C HIS A 270 15.84 12.23 13.03
N GLY A 271 16.06 11.64 14.21
CA GLY A 271 15.71 12.25 15.49
C GLY A 271 14.39 11.74 16.05
N GLU A 272 14.43 11.35 17.33
CA GLU A 272 13.35 10.65 18.01
C GLU A 272 12.02 11.43 18.05
N LYS A 273 12.08 12.75 18.27
CA LYS A 273 10.89 13.60 18.27
C LYS A 273 10.21 13.61 16.91
N LEU A 274 10.99 13.81 15.84
CA LEU A 274 10.46 13.91 14.49
C LEU A 274 9.92 12.55 14.01
N VAL A 275 10.62 11.45 14.31
CA VAL A 275 10.14 10.09 14.04
C VAL A 275 8.77 9.85 14.71
N ARG A 276 8.63 10.21 15.99
CA ARG A 276 7.35 10.08 16.70
C ARG A 276 6.24 10.94 16.08
N GLU A 277 6.55 12.17 15.69
CA GLU A 277 5.57 13.07 15.06
C GLU A 277 5.10 12.55 13.70
N VAL A 278 6.00 12.01 12.86
CA VAL A 278 5.64 11.43 11.57
C VAL A 278 4.76 10.19 11.75
N LEU A 279 5.10 9.31 12.70
CA LEU A 279 4.30 8.12 13.02
C LEU A 279 2.90 8.48 13.56
N ARG A 280 2.81 9.48 14.44
CA ARG A 280 1.55 9.90 15.06
C ARG A 280 0.62 10.61 14.08
N ASP A 281 1.18 11.53 13.29
CA ASP A 281 0.38 12.43 12.44
C ASP A 281 0.23 11.89 11.00
N ASN A 282 0.83 10.74 10.70
CA ASN A 282 0.79 10.05 9.40
C ASN A 282 1.11 10.98 8.21
N THR A 283 2.15 11.80 8.36
CA THR A 283 2.50 12.85 7.38
C THR A 283 3.19 12.32 6.12
N ALA A 284 3.55 11.03 6.10
CA ALA A 284 4.21 10.37 4.98
C ALA A 284 3.94 8.86 5.04
N GLU A 285 4.11 8.17 3.92
CA GLU A 285 4.02 6.70 3.91
C GLU A 285 5.25 6.12 4.59
N VAL A 286 5.03 5.38 5.67
CA VAL A 286 6.08 4.75 6.47
C VAL A 286 6.45 3.39 5.89
N ILE A 287 7.75 3.20 5.63
CA ILE A 287 8.28 1.94 5.07
C ILE A 287 8.83 1.05 6.19
N ALA A 288 9.75 1.60 7.01
CA ALA A 288 10.39 0.85 8.09
C ALA A 288 10.99 1.77 9.15
N LEU A 289 11.06 1.28 10.37
CA LEU A 289 11.87 1.81 11.45
C LEU A 289 13.26 1.16 11.38
N ILE A 290 14.31 1.98 11.44
CA ILE A 290 15.70 1.53 11.36
C ILE A 290 16.34 1.72 12.73
N CYS A 291 16.92 0.67 13.30
CA CYS A 291 17.59 0.77 14.59
C CYS A 291 18.88 -0.07 14.65
N ALA A 292 19.74 0.32 15.58
CA ALA A 292 20.94 -0.42 15.94
C ALA A 292 20.58 -1.69 16.71
N GLU A 293 21.43 -2.72 16.64
CA GLU A 293 21.23 -3.95 17.40
C GLU A 293 21.27 -3.72 18.91
N SER A 294 22.08 -2.76 19.37
CA SER A 294 22.18 -2.36 20.78
C SER A 294 20.97 -1.61 21.31
N HIS A 295 20.07 -1.13 20.43
CA HIS A 295 18.89 -0.39 20.85
C HIS A 295 17.88 -1.32 21.56
N PRO A 296 17.23 -0.89 22.66
CA PRO A 296 16.18 -1.66 23.34
C PRO A 296 15.12 -2.17 22.36
N SER A 297 14.60 -3.36 22.64
CA SER A 297 13.68 -4.06 21.75
C SER A 297 12.42 -3.23 21.46
N LEU A 298 12.08 -3.14 20.18
CA LEU A 298 10.85 -2.53 19.66
C LEU A 298 9.93 -3.63 19.10
N GLU A 299 9.88 -4.77 19.79
CA GLU A 299 9.14 -5.98 19.42
C GLU A 299 7.64 -5.74 19.15
N GLU A 300 7.05 -4.72 19.77
CA GLU A 300 5.64 -4.36 19.62
C GLU A 300 5.39 -3.25 18.56
N SER A 301 6.38 -2.90 17.74
CA SER A 301 6.23 -1.87 16.71
C SER A 301 5.29 -2.32 15.59
N ALA A 302 4.18 -1.59 15.40
CA ALA A 302 3.29 -1.74 14.24
C ALA A 302 3.98 -1.40 12.90
N THR A 303 5.12 -0.72 12.95
CA THR A 303 5.98 -0.41 11.79
C THR A 303 7.07 -1.48 11.64
N PRO A 304 7.38 -1.97 10.42
CA PRO A 304 8.47 -2.92 10.20
C PRO A 304 9.79 -2.44 10.77
N VAL A 305 10.51 -3.29 11.51
CA VAL A 305 11.77 -2.90 12.16
C VAL A 305 12.94 -3.59 11.48
N TRP A 306 13.88 -2.81 10.96
CA TRP A 306 15.12 -3.28 10.36
C TRP A 306 16.27 -3.00 11.32
N ARG A 307 16.83 -4.07 11.89
CA ARG A 307 17.97 -3.99 12.80
C ARG A 307 19.28 -4.12 12.04
N PHE A 308 20.25 -3.30 12.39
CA PHE A 308 21.60 -3.33 11.81
C PHE A 308 22.65 -3.48 12.90
N ALA A 309 23.78 -4.09 12.58
CA ALA A 309 24.96 -4.03 13.44
C ALA A 309 25.33 -2.56 13.75
N ASP A 310 25.85 -2.30 14.95
CA ASP A 310 26.04 -0.92 15.44
C ASP A 310 26.95 -0.08 14.54
N ASP A 311 27.95 -0.69 13.92
CA ASP A 311 28.85 -0.07 12.94
C ASP A 311 28.14 0.33 11.65
N LEU A 312 27.33 -0.57 11.08
CA LEU A 312 26.51 -0.30 9.91
C LEU A 312 25.45 0.78 10.21
N PHE A 313 24.81 0.70 11.38
CA PHE A 313 23.83 1.70 11.80
C PHE A 313 24.45 3.11 11.86
N ARG A 314 25.68 3.26 12.41
CA ARG A 314 26.39 4.55 12.43
C ARG A 314 26.62 5.13 11.03
N GLU A 315 26.79 4.30 10.01
CA GLU A 315 26.91 4.78 8.63
C GLU A 315 25.57 5.26 8.05
N ILE A 316 24.46 4.65 8.47
CA ILE A 316 23.10 5.02 8.07
C ILE A 316 22.64 6.29 8.81
N ASP A 317 22.94 6.40 10.10
CA ASP A 317 22.65 7.57 10.95
C ASP A 317 23.71 8.67 10.77
N PHE A 318 23.86 9.15 9.54
CA PHE A 318 24.89 10.13 9.16
C PHE A 318 24.70 11.51 9.80
N LEU A 319 23.59 11.73 10.52
CA LEU A 319 23.34 12.92 11.31
C LEU A 319 23.64 12.73 12.81
N ASN A 320 24.24 11.58 13.18
CA ASN A 320 24.72 11.21 14.50
C ASN A 320 23.66 11.40 15.60
N THR A 321 22.45 10.89 15.36
CA THR A 321 21.36 10.99 16.35
C THR A 321 21.44 9.93 17.43
N HIS A 322 22.04 8.77 17.13
CA HIS A 322 22.08 7.56 17.96
C HIS A 322 20.69 7.10 18.43
N ARG A 323 19.65 7.41 17.64
CA ARG A 323 18.24 7.09 17.91
C ARG A 323 17.65 6.37 16.71
N PRO A 324 16.56 5.61 16.88
CA PRO A 324 15.87 4.99 15.75
C PRO A 324 15.51 6.01 14.68
N LEU A 325 15.69 5.62 13.42
CA LEU A 325 15.37 6.42 12.23
C LEU A 325 14.11 5.87 11.58
N LEU A 326 13.43 6.69 10.78
CA LEU A 326 12.27 6.24 10.00
C LEU A 326 12.58 6.34 8.51
N LEU A 327 12.47 5.23 7.79
CA LEU A 327 12.46 5.20 6.34
C LEU A 327 11.03 5.48 5.86
N ILE A 328 10.87 6.50 5.02
CA ILE A 328 9.57 6.93 4.51
C ILE A 328 9.61 7.16 3.00
N ARG A 329 8.43 7.13 2.36
CA ARG A 329 8.16 7.74 1.07
C ARG A 329 7.46 9.09 1.31
N PRO A 330 8.12 10.22 1.00
CA PRO A 330 7.56 11.55 1.25
C PRO A 330 6.42 11.88 0.26
N PRO A 331 5.63 12.94 0.55
CA PRO A 331 4.57 13.41 -0.35
C PRO A 331 5.09 13.82 -1.73
N GLU A 332 4.24 13.73 -2.75
CA GLU A 332 4.56 14.25 -4.07
C GLU A 332 4.46 15.78 -4.14
N LEU A 333 5.34 16.39 -4.95
CA LEU A 333 5.30 17.82 -5.23
C LEU A 333 4.30 18.10 -6.35
N SER A 334 3.41 19.08 -6.13
CA SER A 334 2.49 19.53 -7.18
C SER A 334 3.25 20.28 -8.28
N PRO A 335 2.92 20.14 -9.57
CA PRO A 335 3.50 21.01 -10.60
C PRO A 335 3.05 22.46 -10.36
N TYR A 336 3.97 23.41 -10.48
CA TYR A 336 3.64 24.83 -10.45
C TYR A 336 3.01 25.26 -11.77
N ASP A 337 1.89 25.98 -11.69
CA ASP A 337 1.26 26.67 -12.81
C ASP A 337 1.25 28.20 -12.55
N PRO A 338 1.87 29.02 -13.42
CA PRO A 338 1.84 30.48 -13.29
C PRO A 338 0.44 31.09 -13.54
N ALA A 339 -0.48 30.38 -14.18
CA ALA A 339 -1.85 30.86 -14.38
C ALA A 339 -2.66 30.84 -13.06
N ASP A 340 -2.31 29.95 -12.14
CA ASP A 340 -2.92 29.89 -10.81
C ASP A 340 -2.44 31.08 -9.98
N ARG A 341 -3.36 31.97 -9.61
CA ARG A 341 -3.07 33.07 -8.67
C ARG A 341 -3.31 32.65 -7.23
N ALA A 342 -2.38 33.00 -6.35
CA ALA A 342 -2.46 32.73 -4.94
C ALA A 342 -1.63 33.76 -4.17
N GLY A 343 -2.32 34.65 -3.44
CA GLY A 343 -1.79 35.70 -2.55
C GLY A 343 -0.27 35.90 -2.61
N LEU A 344 0.43 35.59 -1.52
CA LEU A 344 1.89 35.54 -1.53
C LEU A 344 2.38 34.22 -2.14
N THR A 345 3.11 34.29 -3.24
CA THR A 345 3.89 33.17 -3.78
C THR A 345 5.38 33.36 -3.47
N VAL A 346 6.04 32.36 -2.88
CA VAL A 346 7.47 32.42 -2.54
C VAL A 346 8.24 31.40 -3.38
N PHE A 347 9.16 31.90 -4.20
CA PHE A 347 10.08 31.10 -5.01
C PHE A 347 11.38 30.88 -4.26
N LEU A 348 11.74 29.61 -4.08
CA LEU A 348 12.96 29.18 -3.40
C LEU A 348 13.92 28.54 -4.42
N PRO A 349 15.09 29.15 -4.69
CA PRO A 349 16.22 28.55 -5.40
C PRO A 349 17.34 28.14 -4.41
N LEU A 350 16.99 27.52 -3.28
CA LEU A 350 17.96 27.24 -2.22
C LEU A 350 18.61 25.87 -2.41
N GLN A 351 19.87 25.86 -2.86
CA GLN A 351 20.62 24.65 -3.19
C GLN A 351 21.08 23.86 -1.94
N ASP A 352 21.27 24.55 -0.82
CA ASP A 352 21.62 23.92 0.45
C ASP A 352 20.36 23.41 1.19
N PRO A 353 20.30 22.13 1.59
CA PRO A 353 19.13 21.57 2.26
C PRO A 353 18.88 22.13 3.66
N GLU A 354 19.89 22.60 4.39
CA GLU A 354 19.71 23.17 5.73
C GLU A 354 19.09 24.56 5.63
N ASN A 355 19.56 25.39 4.69
CA ASN A 355 18.97 26.69 4.37
C ASN A 355 17.55 26.55 3.82
N LEU A 356 17.31 25.58 2.93
CA LEU A 356 15.95 25.29 2.47
C LEU A 356 15.04 24.88 3.63
N GLY A 357 15.50 24.01 4.52
CA GLY A 357 14.72 23.59 5.69
C GLY A 357 14.40 24.74 6.64
N ALA A 358 15.38 25.62 6.91
CA ALA A 358 15.17 26.82 7.71
C ALA A 358 14.15 27.78 7.06
N ALA A 359 14.23 27.96 5.74
CA ALA A 359 13.26 28.76 4.98
C ALA A 359 11.83 28.19 5.08
N LEU A 360 11.66 26.87 4.90
CA LEU A 360 10.36 26.20 5.04
C LEU A 360 9.78 26.35 6.45
N ARG A 361 10.64 26.32 7.48
CA ARG A 361 10.21 26.54 8.87
C ARG A 361 9.69 27.96 9.09
N SER A 362 10.38 28.96 8.54
CA SER A 362 9.94 30.36 8.61
C SER A 362 8.63 30.58 7.83
N LEU A 363 8.48 29.96 6.65
CA LEU A 363 7.25 30.02 5.88
C LEU A 363 6.06 29.43 6.65
N ALA A 364 6.24 28.24 7.26
CA ALA A 364 5.21 27.63 8.10
C ALA A 364 4.81 28.51 9.29
N ALA A 365 5.71 29.34 9.82
CA ALA A 365 5.45 30.19 10.97
C ALA A 365 4.75 31.52 10.63
N PHE A 366 5.08 32.12 9.47
CA PHE A 366 4.74 33.52 9.21
C PHE A 366 3.73 33.76 8.08
N SER A 367 3.46 32.79 7.19
CA SER A 367 2.56 33.07 6.06
C SER A 367 1.93 31.82 5.44
N PRO A 368 0.64 31.84 5.08
CA PRO A 368 0.03 30.83 4.22
C PRO A 368 0.43 31.01 2.75
N ALA A 369 1.72 31.18 2.49
CA ALA A 369 2.25 31.41 1.16
C ALA A 369 2.19 30.15 0.30
N ARG A 370 2.02 30.32 -1.01
CA ARG A 370 2.31 29.26 -1.97
C ARG A 370 3.82 29.11 -2.12
N ILE A 371 4.36 27.93 -1.80
CA ILE A 371 5.80 27.68 -1.74
C ILE A 371 6.24 26.92 -3.00
N VAL A 372 7.00 27.58 -3.86
CA VAL A 372 7.47 27.01 -5.12
C VAL A 372 8.98 26.78 -5.05
N LEU A 373 9.37 25.51 -5.16
CA LEU A 373 10.76 25.07 -5.21
C LEU A 373 11.23 25.10 -6.67
N LEU A 374 12.15 26.01 -6.99
CA LEU A 374 12.74 26.10 -8.33
C LEU A 374 13.66 24.89 -8.60
N ALA A 375 14.01 24.67 -9.87
CA ALA A 375 14.80 23.50 -10.28
C ALA A 375 16.17 23.40 -9.59
N GLU A 376 16.73 24.55 -9.19
CA GLU A 376 17.99 24.71 -8.48
C GLU A 376 17.88 24.30 -7.01
N SER A 377 16.67 24.26 -6.44
CA SER A 377 16.50 23.94 -5.02
C SER A 377 16.96 22.52 -4.66
N ALA A 378 17.52 22.42 -3.46
CA ALA A 378 17.67 21.15 -2.78
C ALA A 378 16.35 20.38 -2.75
N TRP A 379 16.44 19.06 -2.71
CA TRP A 379 15.26 18.23 -2.53
C TRP A 379 14.70 18.43 -1.10
N PRO A 380 13.44 18.87 -0.93
CA PRO A 380 12.91 19.32 0.36
C PRO A 380 12.79 18.18 1.39
N PHE A 381 12.79 16.94 0.91
CA PHE A 381 12.66 15.76 1.75
C PHE A 381 14.01 15.13 2.11
N HIS A 382 15.13 15.74 1.73
CA HIS A 382 16.44 15.30 2.19
C HIS A 382 16.54 15.40 3.73
N ALA A 383 17.20 14.43 4.39
CA ALA A 383 17.21 14.33 5.85
C ALA A 383 17.67 15.62 6.58
N ARG A 384 18.67 16.32 6.01
CA ARG A 384 19.13 17.62 6.53
C ARG A 384 18.03 18.69 6.49
N CYS A 385 17.28 18.75 5.40
CA CYS A 385 16.15 19.67 5.24
C CYS A 385 14.99 19.33 6.19
N LEU A 386 14.67 18.04 6.33
CA LEU A 386 13.66 17.59 7.30
C LEU A 386 14.03 17.98 8.74
N ARG A 387 15.30 17.81 9.12
CA ARG A 387 15.79 18.21 10.44
C ARG A 387 15.74 19.73 10.63
N ALA A 388 16.26 20.50 9.68
CA ALA A 388 16.27 21.97 9.75
C ALA A 388 14.86 22.58 9.76
N SER A 389 13.94 21.99 8.99
CA SER A 389 12.52 22.40 8.96
C SER A 389 11.70 21.93 10.15
N ALA A 390 12.28 21.12 11.05
CA ALA A 390 11.56 20.43 12.11
C ALA A 390 10.32 19.67 11.59
N GLY A 391 10.47 19.01 10.44
CA GLY A 391 9.41 18.21 9.82
C GLY A 391 8.37 18.98 9.00
N GLN A 392 8.40 20.32 9.00
CA GLN A 392 7.39 21.12 8.29
C GLN A 392 7.38 20.86 6.78
N ALA A 393 8.51 20.46 6.19
CA ALA A 393 8.58 20.07 4.79
C ALA A 393 7.59 18.93 4.41
N LEU A 394 7.22 18.05 5.36
CA LEU A 394 6.24 16.98 5.13
C LEU A 394 4.77 17.44 5.27
N ARG A 395 4.53 18.62 5.85
CA ARG A 395 3.19 19.16 6.13
C ARG A 395 2.79 20.26 5.17
N LEU A 396 3.75 21.06 4.75
CA LEU A 396 3.53 22.13 3.79
C LEU A 396 3.17 21.55 2.44
N ARG A 397 2.21 22.18 1.76
CA ARG A 397 2.00 21.95 0.34
C ARG A 397 3.13 22.62 -0.42
N LEU A 398 3.86 21.86 -1.23
CA LEU A 398 5.03 22.31 -1.96
C LEU A 398 4.82 22.10 -3.45
N TRP A 399 5.24 23.08 -4.24
CA TRP A 399 5.16 23.03 -5.70
C TRP A 399 6.54 22.90 -6.32
N ARG A 400 6.66 22.11 -7.38
CA ARG A 400 7.84 22.00 -8.23
C ARG A 400 7.76 23.05 -9.34
N GLY A 401 8.64 24.04 -9.26
CA GLY A 401 8.79 25.11 -10.24
C GLY A 401 9.84 24.83 -11.33
N PRO A 402 9.93 25.72 -12.32
CA PRO A 402 10.92 25.66 -13.39
C PRO A 402 12.31 26.09 -12.88
N SER A 403 13.30 26.14 -13.77
CA SER A 403 14.56 26.86 -13.50
C SER A 403 14.28 28.35 -13.26
N ILE A 404 15.11 28.99 -12.44
CA ILE A 404 15.08 30.44 -12.23
C ILE A 404 15.16 31.23 -13.55
N HIS A 405 15.84 30.69 -14.57
CA HIS A 405 15.99 31.30 -15.90
C HIS A 405 14.70 31.26 -16.74
N GLU A 406 13.79 30.35 -16.42
CA GLU A 406 12.51 30.14 -17.11
C GLU A 406 11.33 30.60 -16.25
N LEU A 407 11.62 31.30 -15.14
CA LEU A 407 10.63 31.66 -14.15
C LEU A 407 9.62 32.68 -14.69
N VAL A 408 8.36 32.25 -14.76
CA VAL A 408 7.22 33.13 -14.99
C VAL A 408 6.52 33.39 -13.66
N SER A 409 6.53 34.66 -13.23
CA SER A 409 5.87 35.10 -12.00
C SER A 409 4.37 35.34 -12.26
N PRO A 410 3.47 34.88 -11.37
CA PRO A 410 2.02 35.02 -11.52
C PRO A 410 1.51 36.42 -11.11
N ALA A 411 2.36 37.16 -10.40
CA ALA A 411 2.09 38.44 -9.76
C ALA A 411 3.37 39.31 -9.79
N PRO A 412 3.32 40.60 -9.40
CA PRO A 412 4.51 41.44 -9.31
C PRO A 412 5.62 40.78 -8.49
N LEU A 413 6.79 40.62 -9.11
CA LEU A 413 7.92 39.91 -8.53
C LEU A 413 8.83 40.86 -7.75
N PHE A 414 9.07 40.54 -6.48
CA PHE A 414 10.07 41.15 -5.64
C PHE A 414 11.21 40.16 -5.41
N ALA A 415 12.46 40.62 -5.48
CA ALA A 415 13.61 39.76 -5.29
C ALA A 415 14.52 40.29 -4.19
N LEU A 416 14.91 39.41 -3.27
CA LEU A 416 15.87 39.74 -2.22
C LEU A 416 17.28 39.87 -2.83
N SER A 417 17.85 41.06 -2.72
CA SER A 417 19.18 41.36 -3.24
C SER A 417 19.84 42.47 -2.43
N ALA A 418 21.14 42.35 -2.15
CA ALA A 418 21.92 43.38 -1.46
C ALA A 418 21.94 44.74 -2.23
N LYS A 419 21.75 44.68 -3.57
CA LYS A 419 21.70 45.86 -4.45
C LYS A 419 20.31 46.51 -4.54
N GLY A 420 19.32 45.98 -3.83
CA GLY A 420 17.96 46.50 -3.82
C GLY A 420 17.81 47.80 -3.00
N THR A 421 16.61 48.36 -3.03
CA THR A 421 16.22 49.46 -2.13
C THR A 421 15.71 48.90 -0.79
N PRO A 422 15.89 49.61 0.34
CA PRO A 422 15.52 49.11 1.65
C PRO A 422 14.08 48.61 1.73
N LEU A 423 13.88 47.41 2.29
CA LEU A 423 12.56 46.77 2.47
C LEU A 423 11.52 47.71 3.09
N ALA A 424 11.98 48.58 4.00
CA ALA A 424 11.15 49.56 4.69
C ALA A 424 10.43 50.53 3.75
N GLU A 425 11.05 50.88 2.62
CA GLU A 425 10.61 51.91 1.67
C GLU A 425 9.60 51.39 0.61
N HIS A 426 9.32 50.09 0.59
CA HIS A 426 8.39 49.48 -0.37
C HIS A 426 7.00 49.29 0.21
N GLU A 427 5.99 49.40 -0.64
CA GLU A 427 4.65 48.89 -0.38
C GLU A 427 4.48 47.50 -1.04
N PHE A 428 3.85 46.58 -0.30
CA PHE A 428 3.70 45.18 -0.70
C PHE A 428 2.24 44.83 -0.92
N PRO A 429 1.82 44.55 -2.17
CA PRO A 429 0.45 44.09 -2.43
C PRO A 429 0.24 42.70 -1.85
N SER A 430 -1.01 42.35 -1.53
CA SER A 430 -1.39 41.04 -1.01
C SER A 430 -1.27 39.90 -2.04
N ASP A 431 -1.39 40.23 -3.33
CA ASP A 431 -1.10 39.34 -4.47
C ASP A 431 0.28 39.70 -5.04
N MET A 432 1.31 38.98 -4.61
CA MET A 432 2.70 39.24 -4.99
C MET A 432 3.53 37.98 -5.02
N ALA A 433 4.67 38.05 -5.71
CA ALA A 433 5.68 37.02 -5.67
C ALA A 433 6.96 37.52 -5.00
N LEU A 434 7.57 36.66 -4.19
CA LEU A 434 8.88 36.87 -3.59
C LEU A 434 9.85 35.82 -4.10
N LEU A 435 10.94 36.24 -4.73
CA LEU A 435 12.07 35.41 -5.07
C LEU A 435 13.15 35.58 -4.00
N VAL A 436 13.46 34.49 -3.31
CA VAL A 436 14.58 34.45 -2.38
C VAL A 436 15.86 34.44 -3.19
N GLY A 437 16.84 35.26 -2.78
CA GLY A 437 18.12 35.34 -3.46
C GLY A 437 18.82 33.98 -3.49
N GLU A 438 19.36 33.62 -4.65
CA GLU A 438 20.22 32.45 -4.79
C GLU A 438 21.58 32.72 -4.14
N GLU A 439 22.15 31.71 -3.48
CA GLU A 439 23.53 31.76 -2.99
C GLU A 439 24.48 31.66 -4.20
N GLY A 440 24.78 32.78 -4.87
CA GLY A 440 25.64 32.78 -6.05
C GLY A 440 25.41 33.95 -7.02
N PRO A 441 25.28 33.70 -8.34
CA PRO A 441 25.52 34.68 -9.42
C PRO A 441 24.56 35.88 -9.49
N GLY A 442 23.51 35.92 -8.67
CA GLY A 442 22.47 36.95 -8.68
C GLY A 442 21.30 36.59 -9.60
N LEU A 443 20.45 37.58 -9.93
CA LEU A 443 19.27 37.33 -10.76
C LEU A 443 19.62 37.10 -12.24
N PRO A 444 18.93 36.18 -12.94
CA PRO A 444 19.09 35.98 -14.37
C PRO A 444 18.86 37.24 -15.21
N ALA A 445 19.62 37.38 -16.30
CA ALA A 445 19.35 38.39 -17.31
C ALA A 445 17.96 38.19 -17.92
N GLY A 446 17.12 39.23 -17.91
CA GLY A 446 15.76 39.20 -18.45
C GLY A 446 14.65 38.98 -17.41
N LEU A 447 14.99 38.56 -16.19
CA LEU A 447 13.99 38.43 -15.12
C LEU A 447 13.64 39.84 -14.57
N THR A 448 12.41 40.28 -14.80
CA THR A 448 11.94 41.58 -14.31
C THR A 448 11.44 41.44 -12.88
N ALA A 449 12.20 41.98 -11.92
CA ALA A 449 11.85 41.98 -10.51
C ALA A 449 12.19 43.33 -9.85
N LYS A 450 11.37 43.74 -8.87
CA LYS A 450 11.72 44.84 -7.96
C LYS A 450 12.73 44.34 -6.93
N LEU A 451 13.91 44.94 -6.90
CA LEU A 451 14.96 44.53 -5.97
C LEU A 451 14.77 45.17 -4.60
N ILE A 452 14.66 44.33 -3.58
CA ILE A 452 14.50 44.73 -2.18
C ILE A 452 15.68 44.22 -1.35
N ARG A 453 16.16 45.06 -0.41
CA ARG A 453 17.26 44.70 0.49
C ARG A 453 16.88 44.83 1.96
N ILE A 454 17.50 44.01 2.79
CA ILE A 454 17.50 44.20 4.25
C ILE A 454 18.71 45.07 4.58
N VAL A 455 18.49 46.14 5.34
CA VAL A 455 19.57 47.03 5.76
C VAL A 455 20.41 46.32 6.83
N THR A 456 21.70 46.18 6.58
CA THR A 456 22.70 45.59 7.49
C THR A 456 23.72 46.66 7.92
N SER A 457 24.53 46.36 8.92
CA SER A 457 25.71 47.18 9.26
C SER A 457 26.76 47.11 8.15
N GLU A 458 27.62 48.12 8.05
CA GLU A 458 28.66 48.21 7.01
C GLU A 458 29.64 47.03 6.98
N SER A 459 29.78 46.31 8.10
CA SER A 459 30.63 45.12 8.23
C SER A 459 30.04 43.83 7.64
N VAL A 460 28.79 43.83 7.18
CA VAL A 460 28.09 42.63 6.69
C VAL A 460 27.56 42.85 5.28
N GLU A 461 28.17 42.20 4.30
CA GLU A 461 27.83 42.33 2.88
C GLU A 461 26.51 41.65 2.49
N SER A 462 26.20 40.50 3.10
CA SER A 462 24.97 39.77 2.83
C SER A 462 24.56 38.87 4.00
N LEU A 463 23.26 38.61 4.12
CA LEU A 463 22.70 37.65 5.08
C LEU A 463 22.52 36.29 4.42
N ASN A 464 22.56 35.22 5.23
CA ASN A 464 22.09 33.91 4.79
C ASN A 464 20.65 34.02 4.23
N ALA A 465 20.37 33.35 3.12
CA ALA A 465 19.12 33.51 2.39
C ALA A 465 17.88 33.13 3.22
N SER A 466 17.99 32.12 4.10
CA SER A 466 16.89 31.71 4.98
C SER A 466 16.61 32.75 6.08
N VAL A 467 17.65 33.41 6.59
CA VAL A 467 17.55 34.51 7.57
C VAL A 467 16.91 35.73 6.91
N ALA A 468 17.37 36.09 5.70
CA ALA A 468 16.80 37.18 4.94
C ALA A 468 15.31 36.95 4.65
N LEU A 469 14.93 35.73 4.25
CA LEU A 469 13.54 35.35 4.09
C LEU A 469 12.76 35.50 5.40
N GLY A 470 13.29 35.01 6.53
CA GLY A 470 12.63 35.11 7.83
C GLY A 470 12.33 36.56 8.24
N ILE A 471 13.29 37.47 8.11
CA ILE A 471 13.11 38.90 8.38
C ILE A 471 12.05 39.50 7.46
N THR A 472 12.10 39.15 6.17
CA THR A 472 11.15 39.64 5.17
C THR A 472 9.73 39.19 5.47
N LEU A 473 9.53 37.90 5.79
CA LEU A 473 8.23 37.34 6.16
C LEU A 473 7.68 37.94 7.46
N TYR A 474 8.55 38.21 8.45
CA TYR A 474 8.14 38.90 9.67
C TYR A 474 7.67 40.33 9.39
N GLU A 475 8.36 41.07 8.52
CA GLU A 475 7.94 42.42 8.15
C GLU A 475 6.62 42.39 7.35
N PHE A 476 6.43 41.40 6.47
CA PHE A 476 5.16 41.20 5.76
C PHE A 476 4.02 40.90 6.72
N SER A 477 4.21 39.96 7.66
CA SER A 477 3.17 39.63 8.64
C SER A 477 2.81 40.82 9.52
N ARG A 478 3.79 41.64 9.92
CA ARG A 478 3.57 42.89 10.67
C ARG A 478 2.74 43.91 9.90
N ARG A 479 2.91 43.99 8.57
CA ARG A 479 2.23 44.97 7.71
C ARG A 479 0.84 44.53 7.30
N TRP A 480 0.64 43.25 7.00
CA TRP A 480 -0.66 42.71 6.59
C TRP A 480 -1.59 42.33 7.75
N SER A 481 -1.08 42.32 8.99
CA SER A 481 -1.91 42.18 10.20
C SER A 481 -2.51 43.51 10.69
N LYS A 482 -2.24 44.61 9.98
CA LYS A 482 -2.92 45.91 10.15
C LYS A 482 -3.94 46.06 9.04
#